data_AF-A0A7G5ZAL7-F1
#
_entry.id   AF-A0A7G5ZAL7-F1
#
_cell.length_a   1.000
_cell.length_b   1.000
_cell.length_c   1.000
_cell.angle_alpha   90.00
_cell.angle_beta   90.00
_cell.angle_gamma   90.00
#
_symmetry.space_group_name_H-M   'P 1'
#
loop_
_entity.id
_entity.type
_entity.pdbx_description
1 polymer ?
#
loop_
_entity_poly.entity_id
_entity_poly.type
_entity_poly.pdbx_seq_one_letter_code
_entity_poly.pdbx_strand_id
1 'polypeptide(L)'
;MPTRSPVSIEWECLANGVRENTFAARLALRNEGEAPIAAGWQLYFNTCRKVLADTVSPAFLIEHVNGDLFRLTLRERAPWQAGEEFDIRYEARFWAISITDAPLGFYLVTGEGEAIDLGDPHIVPFTRAAQRARHSEDRVPTNDAARRFDDNAGLRLLPIEEVGRITPQPLASRFTDASCRIGSDSPLLHEAALAGEAAFLRTLLAGLAPGGAGVRITLETGPVDVGQGVPEEAYRLDIALDQIRLRGASAHGVFNGLQTLRQLIEADGSVPLGEVVDAPRFGYRGMMLDVARHFAGVDTVLRLLDCMARYKLNRFHFHLTDDEGWRLAIAALPELTEVGARRGVAAAGRGLPAAILRLGRAGGWLGRQRLLQRGRIHRHPALRTCAPYRGHPRVQHAGPCARRRAGDACAPRPPAGAGRCGRRNGLSPRRSGRHVPLRIGAAVARQRDLHRAACGGPLHRYGGG
;
A
#
# COMPACT_ATOMS: atom_id res chain seq x y z
N MET A 1 -33.02 2.44 2.85
CA MET A 1 -32.83 2.13 1.43
C MET A 1 -31.79 3.10 0.90
N PRO A 2 -30.69 2.67 0.26
CA PRO A 2 -29.80 3.64 -0.40
C PRO A 2 -30.63 4.36 -1.47
N THR A 3 -30.76 5.67 -1.36
CA THR A 3 -31.35 6.52 -2.40
C THR A 3 -30.57 6.27 -3.68
N ARG A 4 -31.26 5.82 -4.74
CA ARG A 4 -30.68 5.62 -6.07
C ARG A 4 -30.01 6.94 -6.50
N SER A 5 -28.79 6.87 -7.05
CA SER A 5 -28.11 8.06 -7.60
C SER A 5 -29.05 8.77 -8.58
N PRO A 6 -29.20 10.11 -8.50
CA PRO A 6 -30.05 10.87 -9.42
C PRO A 6 -29.48 10.90 -10.84
N VAL A 7 -28.22 10.50 -11.02
CA VAL A 7 -27.52 10.55 -12.30
C VAL A 7 -26.94 9.18 -12.61
N SER A 8 -27.19 8.69 -13.83
CA SER A 8 -26.48 7.55 -14.41
C SER A 8 -25.24 8.05 -15.16
N ILE A 9 -24.16 7.29 -15.04
CA ILE A 9 -22.83 7.65 -15.56
C ILE A 9 -22.29 6.46 -16.32
N GLU A 10 -21.91 6.67 -17.57
CA GLU A 10 -21.18 5.70 -18.38
C GLU A 10 -19.89 6.32 -18.90
N TRP A 11 -18.81 5.55 -18.86
CA TRP A 11 -17.51 5.95 -19.39
C TRP A 11 -17.00 4.94 -20.41
N GLU A 12 -16.54 5.44 -21.56
CA GLU A 12 -16.00 4.65 -22.65
C GLU A 12 -14.63 5.21 -23.07
N CYS A 13 -13.59 4.37 -23.08
CA CYS A 13 -12.39 4.67 -23.84
C CYS A 13 -12.71 4.50 -25.33
N LEU A 14 -12.60 5.56 -26.13
CA LEU A 14 -12.89 5.50 -27.57
C LEU A 14 -11.70 4.89 -28.33
N ALA A 15 -10.51 5.46 -28.14
CA ALA A 15 -9.28 5.02 -28.76
C ALA A 15 -8.05 5.58 -28.03
N ASN A 16 -6.97 4.82 -27.99
CA ASN A 16 -5.64 5.31 -27.62
C ASN A 16 -4.87 5.79 -28.85
N GLY A 17 -3.89 6.68 -28.63
CA GLY A 17 -3.00 7.17 -29.69
C GLY A 17 -3.69 8.11 -30.69
N VAL A 18 -4.76 8.81 -30.29
CA VAL A 18 -5.47 9.75 -31.18
C VAL A 18 -4.58 10.95 -31.52
N ARG A 19 -3.84 11.44 -30.53
CA ARG A 19 -2.64 12.28 -30.69
C ARG A 19 -1.47 11.61 -29.99
N GLU A 20 -0.26 12.15 -30.18
CA GLU A 20 0.93 11.65 -29.50
C GLU A 20 0.73 11.59 -27.98
N ASN A 21 0.86 10.40 -27.39
CA ASN A 21 0.69 10.14 -25.96
C ASN A 21 -0.64 10.67 -25.40
N THR A 22 -1.76 10.37 -26.08
CA THR A 22 -3.12 10.68 -25.59
C THR A 22 -4.10 9.56 -25.91
N PHE A 23 -5.25 9.56 -25.23
CA PHE A 23 -6.42 8.77 -25.59
C PHE A 23 -7.66 9.65 -25.61
N ALA A 24 -8.64 9.28 -26.44
CA ALA A 24 -9.96 9.88 -26.46
C ALA A 24 -10.95 9.03 -25.66
N ALA A 25 -11.84 9.69 -24.93
CA ALA A 25 -12.90 9.06 -24.15
C ALA A 25 -14.22 9.79 -24.28
N ARG A 26 -15.28 9.08 -23.92
CA ARG A 26 -16.66 9.56 -23.84
C ARG A 26 -17.18 9.36 -22.42
N LEU A 27 -17.84 10.37 -21.89
CA LEU A 27 -18.58 10.34 -20.64
C LEU A 27 -20.04 10.65 -20.98
N ALA A 28 -20.91 9.66 -20.85
CA ALA A 28 -22.35 9.83 -20.99
C ALA A 28 -22.97 10.00 -19.59
N LEU A 29 -23.72 11.09 -19.43
CA LEU A 29 -24.31 11.49 -18.15
C LEU A 29 -25.81 11.70 -18.36
N ARG A 30 -26.66 11.05 -17.57
CA ARG A 30 -28.12 11.24 -17.69
C ARG A 30 -28.77 11.48 -16.33
N ASN A 31 -29.60 12.51 -16.24
CA ASN A 31 -30.41 12.76 -15.05
C ASN A 31 -31.59 11.79 -15.04
N GLU A 32 -31.52 10.78 -14.19
CA GLU A 32 -32.58 9.77 -13.97
C GLU A 32 -33.58 10.21 -12.89
N GLY A 33 -33.38 11.40 -12.30
CA GLY A 33 -34.29 11.98 -11.33
C GLY A 33 -35.58 12.50 -11.95
N GLU A 34 -36.61 12.63 -11.12
CA GLU A 34 -37.92 13.17 -11.51
C GLU A 34 -37.92 14.72 -11.60
N ALA A 35 -36.87 15.37 -11.09
CA ALA A 35 -36.75 16.81 -11.02
C ALA A 35 -35.44 17.32 -11.67
N PRO A 36 -35.42 18.57 -12.17
CA PRO A 36 -34.21 19.18 -12.68
C PRO A 36 -33.19 19.42 -11.55
N ILE A 37 -31.91 19.21 -11.84
CA ILE A 37 -30.81 19.65 -10.97
C ILE A 37 -30.60 21.15 -11.22
N ALA A 38 -30.68 21.95 -10.16
CA ALA A 38 -30.59 23.41 -10.25
C ALA A 38 -29.30 23.89 -10.94
N ALA A 39 -29.39 25.04 -11.62
CA ALA A 39 -28.27 25.63 -12.34
C ALA A 39 -27.05 25.90 -11.43
N GLY A 40 -25.86 25.84 -12.00
CA GLY A 40 -24.61 26.06 -11.27
C GLY A 40 -24.06 24.83 -10.55
N TRP A 41 -24.57 23.64 -10.88
CA TRP A 41 -24.00 22.37 -10.46
C TRP A 41 -22.56 22.18 -10.98
N GLN A 42 -21.79 21.38 -10.25
CA GLN A 42 -20.40 21.03 -10.57
C GLN A 42 -20.21 19.53 -10.41
N LEU A 43 -19.70 18.85 -11.42
CA LEU A 43 -19.39 17.43 -11.34
C LEU A 43 -17.90 17.25 -11.03
N TYR A 44 -17.58 16.40 -10.07
CA TYR A 44 -16.22 16.04 -9.72
C TYR A 44 -15.99 14.55 -9.91
N PHE A 45 -14.78 14.18 -10.27
CA PHE A 45 -14.36 12.79 -10.41
C PHE A 45 -12.84 12.68 -10.32
N ASN A 46 -12.36 11.45 -10.09
CA ASN A 46 -10.95 11.15 -9.95
C ASN A 46 -10.44 10.40 -11.17
N THR A 47 -9.31 10.82 -11.74
CA THR A 47 -8.60 10.06 -12.77
C THR A 47 -7.10 10.22 -12.62
N CYS A 48 -6.36 9.13 -12.85
CA CYS A 48 -4.90 9.15 -12.88
C CYS A 48 -4.35 9.78 -14.18
N ARG A 49 -5.22 10.17 -15.12
CA ARG A 49 -4.85 10.71 -16.44
C ARG A 49 -5.17 12.19 -16.52
N LYS A 50 -4.20 12.98 -16.96
CA LYS A 50 -4.39 14.43 -17.10
C LYS A 50 -5.26 14.74 -18.31
N VAL A 51 -6.50 15.17 -18.07
CA VAL A 51 -7.42 15.60 -19.13
C VAL A 51 -6.91 16.88 -19.81
N LEU A 52 -7.02 16.94 -21.14
CA LEU A 52 -6.66 18.09 -21.96
C LEU A 52 -7.89 19.01 -22.09
N ALA A 53 -7.87 20.13 -21.35
CA ALA A 53 -9.04 20.99 -21.19
C ALA A 53 -9.56 21.62 -22.49
N ASP A 54 -8.69 21.79 -23.49
CA ASP A 54 -9.01 22.30 -24.82
C ASP A 54 -9.75 21.28 -25.70
N THR A 55 -9.83 20.02 -25.28
CA THR A 55 -10.43 18.93 -26.08
C THR A 55 -11.82 18.50 -25.60
N VAL A 56 -12.28 19.04 -24.47
CA VAL A 56 -13.60 18.70 -23.93
C VAL A 56 -14.72 19.28 -24.80
N SER A 57 -15.85 18.58 -24.91
CA SER A 57 -17.05 19.03 -25.65
C SER A 57 -17.33 20.53 -25.39
N PRO A 58 -17.66 21.34 -26.43
CA PRO A 58 -17.69 22.81 -26.33
C PRO A 58 -18.58 23.40 -25.22
N ALA A 59 -19.69 22.74 -24.86
CA ALA A 59 -20.58 23.20 -23.79
C ALA A 59 -19.95 23.15 -22.39
N PHE A 60 -18.82 22.45 -22.24
CA PHE A 60 -18.20 22.14 -20.95
C PHE A 60 -16.85 22.83 -20.74
N LEU A 61 -16.51 22.97 -19.46
CA LEU A 61 -15.19 23.31 -18.94
C LEU A 61 -14.74 22.19 -18.03
N ILE A 62 -13.48 21.79 -18.15
CA ILE A 62 -12.84 20.86 -17.22
C ILE A 62 -11.60 21.49 -16.60
N GLU A 63 -11.48 21.37 -15.28
CA GLU A 63 -10.39 21.91 -14.49
C GLU A 63 -9.73 20.81 -13.67
N HIS A 64 -8.40 20.82 -13.67
CA HIS A 64 -7.62 20.00 -12.75
C HIS A 64 -7.56 20.70 -11.39
N VAL A 65 -8.23 20.12 -10.39
CA VAL A 65 -8.30 20.72 -9.04
C VAL A 65 -7.02 20.44 -8.29
N ASN A 66 -6.69 19.15 -8.10
CA ASN A 66 -5.46 18.71 -7.46
C ASN A 66 -5.28 17.20 -7.61
N GLY A 67 -4.04 16.71 -7.74
CA GLY A 67 -3.76 15.28 -7.75
C GLY A 67 -4.48 14.59 -8.91
N ASP A 68 -5.38 13.68 -8.59
CA ASP A 68 -6.28 12.96 -9.50
C ASP A 68 -7.67 13.61 -9.61
N LEU A 69 -7.99 14.63 -8.82
CA LEU A 69 -9.32 15.24 -8.78
C LEU A 69 -9.52 16.28 -9.90
N PHE A 70 -10.59 16.09 -10.66
CA PHE A 70 -11.05 16.99 -11.72
C PHE A 70 -12.44 17.52 -11.41
N ARG A 71 -12.72 18.70 -11.97
CA ARG A 71 -14.03 19.37 -11.91
C ARG A 71 -14.51 19.66 -13.32
N LEU A 72 -15.74 19.27 -13.63
CA LEU A 72 -16.45 19.49 -14.88
C LEU A 72 -17.67 20.39 -14.61
N THR A 73 -17.83 21.44 -15.42
CA THR A 73 -18.95 22.38 -15.33
C THR A 73 -19.45 22.76 -16.71
N LEU A 74 -20.69 23.22 -16.83
CA LEU A 74 -21.15 23.91 -18.04
C LEU A 74 -20.51 25.29 -18.16
N ARG A 75 -20.25 25.73 -19.40
CA ARG A 75 -19.84 27.12 -19.70
C ARG A 75 -20.96 28.10 -19.39
N GLU A 76 -22.16 27.77 -19.85
CA GLU A 76 -23.37 28.54 -19.57
C GLU A 76 -24.09 27.89 -18.40
N ARG A 77 -24.39 28.68 -17.36
CA ARG A 77 -25.10 28.18 -16.19
C ARG A 77 -26.53 27.83 -16.55
N ALA A 78 -26.81 26.55 -16.70
CA ALA A 78 -28.15 26.03 -16.96
C ALA A 78 -28.52 24.92 -15.96
N PRO A 79 -29.82 24.76 -15.63
CA PRO A 79 -30.30 23.58 -14.92
C PRO A 79 -30.15 22.33 -15.80
N TRP A 80 -29.90 21.19 -15.18
CA TRP A 80 -29.88 19.89 -15.86
C TRP A 80 -31.24 19.23 -15.72
N GLN A 81 -31.99 19.19 -16.82
CA GLN A 81 -33.38 18.78 -16.84
C GLN A 81 -33.55 17.29 -16.51
N ALA A 82 -34.71 16.91 -15.98
CA ALA A 82 -35.06 15.51 -15.79
C ALA A 82 -35.06 14.78 -17.15
N GLY A 83 -34.37 13.64 -17.23
CA GLY A 83 -34.22 12.85 -18.45
C GLY A 83 -33.22 13.39 -19.48
N GLU A 84 -32.66 14.59 -19.27
CA GLU A 84 -31.64 15.15 -20.16
C GLU A 84 -30.32 14.39 -20.04
N GLU A 85 -29.69 14.17 -21.19
CA GLU A 85 -28.44 13.44 -21.34
C GLU A 85 -27.35 14.33 -21.95
N PHE A 86 -26.15 14.23 -21.40
CA PHE A 86 -24.94 14.85 -21.94
C PHE A 86 -23.99 13.79 -22.49
N ASP A 87 -23.57 13.98 -23.74
CA ASP A 87 -22.51 13.23 -24.40
C ASP A 87 -21.22 14.07 -24.42
N ILE A 88 -20.30 13.74 -23.53
CA ILE A 88 -19.10 14.55 -23.31
C ILE A 88 -17.88 13.80 -23.81
N ARG A 89 -17.25 14.33 -24.85
CA ARG A 89 -16.00 13.80 -25.40
C ARG A 89 -14.83 14.62 -24.89
N TYR A 90 -13.72 13.96 -24.63
CA TYR A 90 -12.47 14.61 -24.24
C TYR A 90 -11.27 13.72 -24.56
N GLU A 91 -10.09 14.32 -24.54
CA GLU A 91 -8.81 13.62 -24.62
C GLU A 91 -8.04 13.77 -23.30
N ALA A 92 -7.24 12.77 -22.94
CA ALA A 92 -6.35 12.82 -21.78
C ALA A 92 -4.98 12.21 -22.08
N ARG A 93 -3.97 12.63 -21.32
CA ARG A 93 -2.57 12.22 -21.52
C ARG A 93 -2.36 10.72 -21.28
N PHE A 94 -1.37 10.19 -22.00
CA PHE A 94 -0.95 8.80 -22.10
C PHE A 94 -1.98 7.92 -22.77
N TRP A 95 -2.45 6.89 -22.08
CA TRP A 95 -3.35 5.87 -22.60
C TRP A 95 -4.23 5.35 -21.46
N ALA A 96 -5.40 4.85 -21.82
CA ALA A 96 -6.23 4.00 -20.98
C ALA A 96 -6.31 2.64 -21.68
N ILE A 97 -5.66 1.62 -21.13
CA ILE A 97 -5.58 0.28 -21.75
C ILE A 97 -6.25 -0.80 -20.90
N SER A 98 -6.74 -0.43 -19.72
CA SER A 98 -7.49 -1.27 -18.83
C SER A 98 -8.73 -0.51 -18.35
N ILE A 99 -9.80 -1.25 -18.03
CA ILE A 99 -10.96 -0.69 -17.33
C ILE A 99 -10.58 -0.04 -15.99
N THR A 100 -9.44 -0.43 -15.41
CA THR A 100 -8.92 0.15 -14.17
C THR A 100 -8.36 1.57 -14.34
N ASP A 101 -8.15 2.03 -15.58
CA ASP A 101 -7.76 3.43 -15.89
C ASP A 101 -8.97 4.38 -15.93
N ALA A 102 -10.20 3.85 -15.87
CA ALA A 102 -11.41 4.66 -15.92
C ALA A 102 -11.49 5.65 -14.74
N PRO A 103 -12.11 6.83 -14.94
CA PRO A 103 -12.37 7.74 -13.83
C PRO A 103 -13.33 7.12 -12.80
N LEU A 104 -13.14 7.42 -11.52
CA LEU A 104 -13.91 6.86 -10.40
C LEU A 104 -14.30 7.95 -9.38
N GLY A 105 -15.22 7.59 -8.48
CA GLY A 105 -15.65 8.44 -7.36
C GLY A 105 -16.33 9.72 -7.82
N PHE A 106 -17.33 9.59 -8.71
CA PHE A 106 -18.08 10.72 -9.21
C PHE A 106 -18.99 11.31 -8.13
N TYR A 107 -19.01 12.64 -8.06
CA TYR A 107 -19.94 13.34 -7.20
C TYR A 107 -20.35 14.69 -7.76
N LEU A 108 -21.58 15.10 -7.45
CA LEU A 108 -22.12 16.39 -7.84
C LEU A 108 -22.09 17.35 -6.64
N VAL A 109 -21.73 18.60 -6.88
CA VAL A 109 -21.93 19.70 -5.93
C VAL A 109 -23.01 20.61 -6.51
N THR A 110 -24.12 20.79 -5.81
CA THR A 110 -25.23 21.65 -6.24
C THR A 110 -24.83 23.13 -6.20
N GLY A 111 -25.61 24.01 -6.82
CA GLY A 111 -25.39 25.47 -6.73
C GLY A 111 -25.41 26.00 -5.29
N GLU A 112 -26.07 25.29 -4.37
CA GLU A 112 -26.13 25.60 -2.93
C GLU A 112 -24.95 25.01 -2.14
N GLY A 113 -24.09 24.22 -2.78
CA GLY A 113 -22.90 23.63 -2.17
C GLY A 113 -23.11 22.25 -1.52
N GLU A 114 -24.28 21.63 -1.70
CA GLU A 114 -24.53 20.26 -1.25
C GLU A 114 -23.80 19.26 -2.13
N ALA A 115 -23.11 18.29 -1.51
CA ALA A 115 -22.40 17.23 -2.23
C ALA A 115 -23.24 15.94 -2.28
N ILE A 116 -23.55 15.49 -3.49
CA ILE A 116 -24.32 14.29 -3.79
C ILE A 116 -23.39 13.24 -4.39
N ASP A 117 -23.32 12.08 -3.74
CA ASP A 117 -22.54 10.93 -4.20
C ASP A 117 -23.21 10.24 -5.37
N LEU A 118 -22.55 10.19 -6.52
CA LEU A 118 -23.08 9.54 -7.72
C LEU A 118 -22.51 8.13 -7.92
N GLY A 119 -21.44 7.77 -7.20
CA GLY A 119 -20.79 6.47 -7.29
C GLY A 119 -19.79 6.37 -8.46
N ASP A 120 -19.54 5.13 -8.88
CA ASP A 120 -18.62 4.82 -9.98
C ASP A 120 -19.40 4.62 -11.29
N PRO A 121 -18.80 4.94 -12.45
CA PRO A 121 -19.48 4.82 -13.74
C PRO A 121 -19.68 3.35 -14.13
N HIS A 122 -20.66 3.11 -14.99
CA HIS A 122 -20.64 1.94 -15.86
C HIS A 122 -19.46 2.08 -16.83
N ILE A 123 -18.50 1.15 -16.78
CA ILE A 123 -17.30 1.20 -17.64
C ILE A 123 -17.55 0.30 -18.86
N VAL A 124 -17.61 0.90 -20.04
CA VAL A 124 -17.80 0.17 -21.29
C VAL A 124 -16.60 -0.77 -21.53
N PRO A 125 -16.82 -2.07 -21.80
CA PRO A 125 -15.74 -3.02 -22.02
C PRO A 125 -14.82 -2.67 -23.20
N PHE A 126 -13.55 -3.05 -23.09
CA PHE A 126 -12.50 -2.73 -24.06
C PHE A 126 -12.45 -3.79 -25.17
N THR A 127 -13.48 -3.85 -26.01
CA THR A 127 -13.66 -4.89 -27.03
C THR A 127 -12.96 -4.60 -28.36
N ARG A 128 -12.54 -3.35 -28.61
CA ARG A 128 -11.87 -2.93 -29.87
C ARG A 128 -10.35 -2.85 -29.73
N ALA A 129 -9.62 -3.16 -30.81
CA ALA A 129 -8.15 -3.10 -30.84
C ALA A 129 -7.61 -1.70 -30.51
N ALA A 130 -8.27 -0.64 -31.00
CA ALA A 130 -7.89 0.75 -30.72
C ALA A 130 -7.94 1.13 -29.23
N GLN A 131 -8.68 0.39 -28.39
CA GLN A 131 -8.75 0.62 -26.94
C GLN A 131 -7.65 -0.12 -26.18
N ARG A 132 -7.01 -1.14 -26.77
CA ARG A 132 -6.10 -2.03 -26.05
C ARG A 132 -4.62 -1.74 -26.32
N ALA A 133 -4.29 -1.21 -27.48
CA ALA A 133 -2.93 -0.84 -27.84
C ALA A 133 -2.53 0.48 -27.16
N ARG A 134 -1.32 0.56 -26.58
CA ARG A 134 -0.78 1.83 -26.04
C ARG A 134 -0.43 2.84 -27.13
N HIS A 135 -0.01 2.35 -28.28
CA HIS A 135 0.37 3.10 -29.47
C HIS A 135 0.27 2.18 -30.70
N SER A 136 0.44 2.75 -31.90
CA SER A 136 0.34 2.02 -33.18
C SER A 136 1.29 0.82 -33.30
N GLU A 137 2.46 0.90 -32.67
CA GLU A 137 3.46 -0.18 -32.66
C GLU A 137 3.31 -1.20 -31.52
N ASP A 138 2.28 -1.09 -30.67
CA ASP A 138 2.10 -2.03 -29.55
C ASP A 138 1.74 -3.43 -30.09
N ARG A 139 2.64 -4.40 -29.86
CA ARG A 139 2.49 -5.79 -30.31
C ARG A 139 1.98 -6.72 -29.21
N VAL A 140 1.64 -6.20 -28.03
CA VAL A 140 1.13 -7.04 -26.94
C VAL A 140 -0.22 -7.64 -27.37
N PRO A 141 -0.35 -8.97 -27.41
CA PRO A 141 -1.59 -9.61 -27.84
C PRO A 141 -2.71 -9.37 -26.82
N THR A 142 -3.95 -9.51 -27.28
CA THR A 142 -5.10 -9.48 -26.37
C THR A 142 -5.07 -10.73 -25.51
N ASN A 143 -5.13 -10.57 -24.18
CA ASN A 143 -5.12 -11.69 -23.25
C ASN A 143 -6.54 -12.25 -23.07
N ASP A 144 -7.03 -12.95 -24.09
CA ASP A 144 -8.36 -13.58 -24.11
C ASP A 144 -8.32 -15.06 -23.66
N ALA A 145 -9.45 -15.77 -23.79
CA ALA A 145 -9.53 -17.18 -23.41
C ALA A 145 -8.67 -18.08 -24.32
N ALA A 146 -8.61 -17.80 -25.62
CA ALA A 146 -7.83 -18.59 -26.57
C ALA A 146 -6.33 -18.42 -26.32
N ARG A 147 -5.87 -17.18 -26.13
CA ARG A 147 -4.47 -16.91 -25.81
C ARG A 147 -4.04 -17.56 -24.50
N ARG A 148 -4.86 -17.45 -23.45
CA ARG A 148 -4.58 -18.11 -22.16
C ARG A 148 -4.54 -19.63 -22.29
N PHE A 149 -5.35 -20.22 -23.18
CA PHE A 149 -5.28 -21.65 -23.46
C PHE A 149 -3.94 -22.01 -24.11
N ASP A 150 -3.53 -21.27 -25.14
CA ASP A 150 -2.26 -21.48 -25.84
C ASP A 150 -1.04 -21.28 -24.92
N ASP A 151 -1.03 -20.21 -24.11
CA ASP A 151 0.04 -19.93 -23.14
C ASP A 151 0.14 -21.04 -22.07
N ASN A 152 -0.99 -21.68 -21.73
CA ASN A 152 -1.05 -22.79 -20.78
C ASN A 152 -0.91 -24.18 -21.43
N ALA A 153 -0.81 -24.28 -22.76
CA ALA A 153 -0.79 -25.57 -23.47
C ALA A 153 0.43 -26.43 -23.10
N GLY A 154 1.53 -25.80 -22.65
CA GLY A 154 2.71 -26.48 -22.14
C GLY A 154 2.64 -26.89 -20.65
N LEU A 155 1.60 -26.45 -19.92
CA LEU A 155 1.41 -26.82 -18.52
C LEU A 155 0.70 -28.18 -18.46
N ARG A 156 1.17 -29.05 -17.56
CA ARG A 156 0.54 -30.33 -17.25
C ARG A 156 0.32 -30.44 -15.75
N LEU A 157 -0.73 -31.16 -15.35
CA LEU A 157 -0.94 -31.50 -13.95
C LEU A 157 0.16 -32.47 -13.51
N LEU A 158 0.89 -32.13 -12.46
CA LEU A 158 1.91 -33.01 -11.89
C LEU A 158 1.24 -34.04 -10.95
N PRO A 159 1.68 -35.31 -10.96
CA PRO A 159 1.37 -36.26 -9.91
C PRO A 159 1.79 -35.72 -8.53
N ILE A 160 1.07 -36.08 -7.46
CA ILE A 160 1.31 -35.51 -6.12
C ILE A 160 2.72 -35.78 -5.60
N GLU A 161 3.30 -36.91 -6.00
CA GLU A 161 4.67 -37.33 -5.71
C GLU A 161 5.74 -36.44 -6.37
N GLU A 162 5.40 -35.76 -7.46
CA GLU A 162 6.29 -34.79 -8.14
C GLU A 162 6.12 -33.36 -7.60
N VAL A 163 5.09 -33.11 -6.79
CA VAL A 163 4.84 -31.78 -6.19
C VAL A 163 5.75 -31.58 -4.98
N GLY A 164 6.59 -30.55 -5.04
CA GLY A 164 7.44 -30.17 -3.90
C GLY A 164 6.61 -29.87 -2.64
N ARG A 165 6.99 -30.48 -1.50
CA ARG A 165 6.25 -30.39 -0.23
C ARG A 165 6.44 -29.06 0.52
N ILE A 166 7.49 -28.29 0.20
CA ILE A 166 7.90 -27.11 0.98
C ILE A 166 8.09 -25.91 0.06
N THR A 167 7.47 -24.78 0.43
CA THR A 167 7.63 -23.48 -0.21
C THR A 167 7.99 -22.39 0.83
N PRO A 168 9.07 -21.63 0.66
CA PRO A 168 10.08 -21.71 -0.41
C PRO A 168 10.86 -23.03 -0.40
N GLN A 169 11.40 -23.41 -1.55
CA GLN A 169 12.22 -24.62 -1.68
C GLN A 169 13.43 -24.55 -0.74
N PRO A 170 13.65 -25.56 0.12
CA PRO A 170 14.80 -25.59 1.02
C PRO A 170 16.11 -25.87 0.26
N LEU A 171 17.25 -25.57 0.87
CA LEU A 171 18.57 -25.94 0.32
C LEU A 171 18.68 -27.45 0.05
N ALA A 172 18.23 -28.28 0.99
CA ALA A 172 18.14 -29.72 0.82
C ALA A 172 16.97 -30.30 1.60
N SER A 173 16.28 -31.26 1.00
CA SER A 173 15.24 -32.05 1.67
C SER A 173 15.17 -33.46 1.10
N ARG A 174 14.97 -34.45 1.96
CA ARG A 174 14.75 -35.86 1.59
C ARG A 174 13.61 -36.41 2.41
N PHE A 175 12.65 -37.06 1.76
CA PHE A 175 11.51 -37.69 2.42
C PHE A 175 11.38 -39.15 2.00
N THR A 176 10.82 -39.96 2.88
CA THR A 176 10.40 -41.33 2.58
C THR A 176 8.87 -41.38 2.41
N ASP A 177 8.35 -42.53 1.97
CA ASP A 177 6.90 -42.77 1.90
C ASP A 177 6.26 -43.05 3.26
N ALA A 178 7.07 -43.26 4.31
CA ALA A 178 6.57 -43.45 5.67
C ALA A 178 6.28 -42.10 6.35
N SER A 179 5.37 -42.13 7.33
CA SER A 179 5.00 -40.98 8.15
C SER A 179 4.97 -41.32 9.64
N CYS A 180 5.15 -40.31 10.48
CA CYS A 180 4.79 -40.34 11.89
C CYS A 180 3.51 -39.52 12.11
N ARG A 181 2.87 -39.66 13.27
CA ARG A 181 1.67 -38.91 13.63
C ARG A 181 1.91 -38.07 14.87
N ILE A 182 1.68 -36.76 14.76
CA ILE A 182 1.71 -35.83 15.88
C ILE A 182 0.29 -35.40 16.24
N GLY A 183 0.11 -34.90 17.46
CA GLY A 183 -1.19 -34.50 17.98
C GLY A 183 -1.07 -33.41 19.04
N SER A 184 -2.22 -32.97 19.55
CA SER A 184 -2.28 -32.01 20.66
C SER A 184 -1.58 -32.51 21.94
N ASP A 185 -1.41 -33.83 22.08
CA ASP A 185 -0.77 -34.55 23.17
C ASP A 185 0.73 -34.87 22.93
N SER A 186 1.31 -34.48 21.79
CA SER A 186 2.72 -34.75 21.51
C SER A 186 3.65 -34.10 22.56
N PRO A 187 4.58 -34.85 23.17
CA PRO A 187 5.56 -34.30 24.09
C PRO A 187 6.45 -33.27 23.41
N LEU A 188 6.59 -32.08 23.99
CA LEU A 188 7.45 -31.01 23.46
C LEU A 188 8.54 -30.68 24.47
N LEU A 189 9.79 -30.93 24.09
CA LEU A 189 10.97 -30.50 24.81
C LEU A 189 11.57 -29.29 24.09
N HIS A 190 12.01 -28.29 24.85
CA HIS A 190 12.67 -27.12 24.27
C HIS A 190 13.64 -26.49 25.26
N GLU A 191 14.64 -25.80 24.72
CA GLU A 191 15.49 -24.91 25.52
C GLU A 191 14.68 -23.73 26.08
N ALA A 192 15.10 -23.20 27.23
CA ALA A 192 14.39 -22.09 27.89
C ALA A 192 14.31 -20.84 26.98
N ALA A 193 15.34 -20.60 26.17
CA ALA A 193 15.40 -19.48 25.23
C ALA A 193 14.39 -19.59 24.07
N LEU A 194 13.83 -20.78 23.82
CA LEU A 194 12.89 -21.08 22.73
C LEU A 194 11.43 -21.13 23.21
N ALA A 195 11.10 -20.55 24.36
CA ALA A 195 9.75 -20.56 24.90
C ALA A 195 8.71 -19.93 23.95
N GLY A 196 9.09 -18.92 23.15
CA GLY A 196 8.20 -18.30 22.16
C GLY A 196 7.89 -19.23 20.99
N GLU A 197 8.90 -19.91 20.47
CA GLU A 197 8.81 -20.89 19.38
C GLU A 197 8.01 -22.12 19.84
N ALA A 198 8.25 -22.58 21.07
CA ALA A 198 7.48 -23.65 21.69
C ALA A 198 6.00 -23.28 21.84
N ALA A 199 5.69 -22.07 22.31
CA ALA A 199 4.32 -21.59 22.42
C ALA A 199 3.63 -21.50 21.04
N PHE A 200 4.35 -21.05 20.00
CA PHE A 200 3.83 -21.04 18.63
C PHE A 200 3.51 -22.45 18.14
N LEU A 201 4.42 -23.41 18.33
CA LEU A 201 4.18 -24.81 17.95
C LEU A 201 3.00 -25.40 18.72
N ARG A 202 2.85 -25.09 20.02
CA ARG A 202 1.68 -25.53 20.80
C ARG A 202 0.36 -25.04 20.21
N THR A 203 0.29 -23.81 19.70
CA THR A 203 -0.89 -23.31 19.00
C THR A 203 -1.19 -24.11 17.73
N LEU A 204 -0.16 -24.55 16.99
CA LEU A 204 -0.35 -25.41 15.81
C LEU A 204 -0.88 -26.79 16.21
N LEU A 205 -0.29 -27.40 17.25
CA LEU A 205 -0.68 -28.73 17.72
C LEU A 205 -2.08 -28.75 18.34
N ALA A 206 -2.52 -27.67 18.98
CA ALA A 206 -3.85 -27.56 19.57
C ALA A 206 -4.98 -27.73 18.55
N GLY A 207 -4.72 -27.49 17.27
CA GLY A 207 -5.67 -27.73 16.18
C GLY A 207 -5.78 -29.20 15.73
N LEU A 208 -4.91 -30.09 16.25
CA LEU A 208 -4.86 -31.50 15.87
C LEU A 208 -5.56 -32.39 16.91
N ALA A 209 -6.13 -33.49 16.42
CA ALA A 209 -6.63 -34.55 17.27
C ALA A 209 -5.52 -35.16 18.15
N PRO A 210 -5.82 -35.70 19.34
CA PRO A 210 -4.86 -36.47 20.11
C PRO A 210 -4.44 -37.74 19.37
N GLY A 211 -3.27 -38.29 19.72
CA GLY A 211 -2.70 -39.47 19.07
C GLY A 211 -1.23 -39.32 18.67
N GLY A 212 -0.55 -38.30 19.20
CA GLY A 212 0.86 -38.04 18.97
C GLY A 212 1.76 -38.29 20.19
N ALA A 213 1.24 -38.91 21.25
CA ALA A 213 1.99 -39.20 22.48
C ALA A 213 3.28 -40.00 22.25
N GLY A 214 3.32 -40.85 21.21
CA GLY A 214 4.48 -41.65 20.83
C GLY A 214 5.57 -40.89 20.06
N VAL A 215 5.31 -39.64 19.65
CA VAL A 215 6.26 -38.83 18.88
C VAL A 215 6.70 -37.63 19.69
N ARG A 216 7.96 -37.63 20.14
CA ARG A 216 8.55 -36.52 20.88
C ARG A 216 9.04 -35.43 19.94
N ILE A 217 8.65 -34.19 20.17
CA ILE A 217 9.17 -33.02 19.44
C ILE A 217 10.22 -32.32 20.30
N THR A 218 11.40 -32.03 19.74
CA THR A 218 12.51 -31.35 20.43
C THR A 218 12.93 -30.10 19.66
N LEU A 219 12.93 -28.95 20.33
CA LEU A 219 13.42 -27.67 19.80
C LEU A 219 14.72 -27.28 20.51
N GLU A 220 15.78 -27.08 19.73
CA GLU A 220 17.10 -26.75 20.28
C GLU A 220 17.84 -25.75 19.39
N THR A 221 18.82 -25.06 19.99
CA THR A 221 19.77 -24.23 19.26
C THR A 221 21.10 -24.94 19.12
N GLY A 222 21.80 -24.69 18.02
CA GLY A 222 23.11 -25.29 17.78
C GLY A 222 23.61 -25.03 16.36
N PRO A 223 24.88 -25.33 16.08
CA PRO A 223 25.44 -25.14 14.74
C PRO A 223 24.68 -25.98 13.71
N VAL A 224 24.41 -25.36 12.55
CA VAL A 224 23.81 -26.00 11.39
C VAL A 224 24.71 -25.70 10.20
N ASP A 225 25.26 -26.74 9.59
CA ASP A 225 26.09 -26.60 8.39
C ASP A 225 25.20 -26.52 7.16
N VAL A 226 25.32 -25.40 6.45
CA VAL A 226 24.54 -25.10 5.23
C VAL A 226 25.43 -24.75 4.04
N GLY A 227 26.74 -24.63 4.24
CA GLY A 227 27.73 -24.18 3.24
C GLY A 227 27.56 -22.72 2.76
N GLN A 228 26.34 -22.32 2.38
CA GLN A 228 25.97 -21.01 1.86
C GLN A 228 24.63 -20.54 2.43
N GLY A 229 24.39 -19.22 2.40
CA GLY A 229 23.17 -18.59 2.91
C GLY A 229 23.42 -17.74 4.14
N VAL A 230 22.36 -17.38 4.87
CA VAL A 230 22.45 -16.62 6.12
C VAL A 230 22.52 -17.60 7.30
N PRO A 231 23.70 -17.79 7.94
CA PRO A 231 23.87 -18.86 8.91
C PRO A 231 23.00 -18.72 10.16
N GLU A 232 22.74 -17.48 10.62
CA GLU A 232 21.89 -17.23 11.80
C GLU A 232 20.45 -17.71 11.62
N GLU A 233 19.95 -17.73 10.38
CA GLU A 233 18.58 -18.15 10.05
C GLU A 233 18.49 -19.62 9.60
N ALA A 234 19.61 -20.35 9.66
CA ALA A 234 19.72 -21.74 9.25
C ALA A 234 19.03 -22.70 10.24
N TYR A 235 18.49 -23.80 9.72
CA TYR A 235 17.93 -24.86 10.53
C TYR A 235 18.09 -26.24 9.89
N ARG A 236 18.04 -27.26 10.74
CA ARG A 236 17.91 -28.67 10.39
C ARG A 236 16.68 -29.25 11.08
N LEU A 237 15.83 -29.91 10.31
CA LEU A 237 14.63 -30.61 10.76
C LEU A 237 14.80 -32.10 10.42
N ASP A 238 14.88 -32.94 11.44
CA ASP A 238 14.94 -34.39 11.32
C ASP A 238 13.62 -34.99 11.82
N ILE A 239 12.97 -35.82 11.01
CA ILE A 239 11.64 -36.40 11.26
C ILE A 239 11.76 -37.93 11.21
N ALA A 240 11.68 -38.56 12.38
CA ALA A 240 11.72 -40.00 12.58
C ALA A 240 10.37 -40.52 13.12
N LEU A 241 10.24 -41.84 13.24
CA LEU A 241 9.00 -42.50 13.67
C LEU A 241 8.56 -42.08 15.08
N ASP A 242 9.51 -41.89 16.00
CA ASP A 242 9.30 -41.64 17.43
C ASP A 242 9.79 -40.24 17.87
N GLN A 243 10.43 -39.49 16.97
CA GLN A 243 10.97 -38.17 17.29
C GLN A 243 10.96 -37.21 16.09
N ILE A 244 10.61 -35.95 16.36
CA ILE A 244 10.90 -34.81 15.49
C ILE A 244 11.90 -33.91 16.20
N ARG A 245 13.06 -33.69 15.58
CA ARG A 245 14.11 -32.81 16.11
C ARG A 245 14.28 -31.60 15.20
N LEU A 246 14.11 -30.41 15.76
CA LEU A 246 14.34 -29.16 15.07
C LEU A 246 15.47 -28.39 15.75
N ARG A 247 16.60 -28.30 15.06
CA ARG A 247 17.76 -27.50 15.47
C ARG A 247 17.87 -26.25 14.61
N GLY A 248 17.92 -25.08 15.24
CA GLY A 248 18.23 -23.82 14.56
C GLY A 248 19.57 -23.25 14.99
N ALA A 249 20.26 -22.55 14.08
CA ALA A 249 21.45 -21.77 14.44
C ALA A 249 21.14 -20.59 15.38
N SER A 250 19.86 -20.18 15.44
CA SER A 250 19.29 -19.23 16.40
C SER A 250 17.81 -19.54 16.61
N ALA A 251 17.14 -18.79 17.49
CA ALA A 251 15.67 -18.81 17.60
C ALA A 251 14.97 -18.51 16.27
N HIS A 252 15.56 -17.64 15.43
CA HIS A 252 15.02 -17.36 14.09
C HIS A 252 15.13 -18.57 13.16
N GLY A 253 16.24 -19.31 13.23
CA GLY A 253 16.40 -20.58 12.54
C GLY A 253 15.33 -21.59 12.96
N VAL A 254 15.13 -21.77 14.27
CA VAL A 254 14.07 -22.64 14.80
C VAL A 254 12.70 -22.19 14.29
N PHE A 255 12.40 -20.89 14.34
CA PHE A 255 11.13 -20.36 13.82
C PHE A 255 10.93 -20.67 12.34
N ASN A 256 11.96 -20.51 11.50
CA ASN A 256 11.90 -20.88 10.08
C ASN A 256 11.63 -22.37 9.88
N GLY A 257 12.27 -23.23 10.68
CA GLY A 257 12.01 -24.67 10.66
C GLY A 257 10.60 -25.04 11.11
N LEU A 258 10.02 -24.31 12.07
CA LEU A 258 8.61 -24.47 12.45
C LEU A 258 7.66 -24.11 11.31
N GLN A 259 7.98 -23.09 10.50
CA GLN A 259 7.17 -22.79 9.31
C GLN A 259 7.26 -23.89 8.26
N THR A 260 8.40 -24.57 8.15
CA THR A 260 8.56 -25.75 7.30
C THR A 260 7.78 -26.93 7.85
N LEU A 261 7.92 -27.24 9.13
CA LEU A 261 7.16 -28.30 9.78
C LEU A 261 5.65 -28.09 9.60
N ARG A 262 5.18 -26.85 9.77
CA ARG A 262 3.77 -26.47 9.54
C ARG A 262 3.27 -26.79 8.12
N GLN A 263 4.13 -26.76 7.11
CA GLN A 263 3.75 -27.12 5.74
C GLN A 263 3.71 -28.63 5.52
N LEU A 264 4.47 -29.39 6.32
CA LEU A 264 4.55 -30.85 6.26
C LEU A 264 3.48 -31.55 7.10
N ILE A 265 2.81 -30.84 8.01
CA ILE A 265 1.70 -31.37 8.82
C ILE A 265 0.46 -31.44 7.95
N GLU A 266 -0.04 -32.65 7.75
CA GLU A 266 -1.34 -32.91 7.12
C GLU A 266 -2.50 -32.73 8.11
N ALA A 267 -3.73 -32.66 7.58
CA ALA A 267 -4.92 -32.39 8.39
C ALA A 267 -5.20 -33.44 9.49
N ASP A 268 -4.75 -34.68 9.31
CA ASP A 268 -4.90 -35.79 10.25
C ASP A 268 -3.76 -35.89 11.29
N GLY A 269 -2.79 -34.96 11.21
CA GLY A 269 -1.59 -34.91 12.04
C GLY A 269 -0.43 -35.76 11.51
N SER A 270 -0.55 -36.37 10.33
CA SER A 270 0.57 -37.10 9.71
C SER A 270 1.67 -36.14 9.23
N VAL A 271 2.92 -36.59 9.33
CA VAL A 271 4.12 -35.87 8.90
C VAL A 271 5.08 -36.86 8.23
N PRO A 272 5.55 -36.61 6.99
CA PRO A 272 6.44 -37.53 6.29
C PRO A 272 7.81 -37.61 6.99
N LEU A 273 8.34 -38.83 7.13
CA LEU A 273 9.68 -39.04 7.66
C LEU A 273 10.73 -38.52 6.67
N GLY A 274 11.80 -37.94 7.20
CA GLY A 274 12.82 -37.33 6.37
C GLY A 274 13.69 -36.32 7.09
N GLU A 275 14.46 -35.59 6.30
CA GLU A 275 15.34 -34.52 6.76
C GLU A 275 15.20 -33.28 5.87
N VAL A 276 15.32 -32.11 6.49
CA VAL A 276 15.42 -30.82 5.80
C VAL A 276 16.59 -30.05 6.39
N VAL A 277 17.48 -29.56 5.53
CA VAL A 277 18.54 -28.60 5.89
C VAL A 277 18.31 -27.36 5.05
N ASP A 278 18.20 -26.20 5.69
CA ASP A 278 17.85 -24.98 4.98
C ASP A 278 18.47 -23.74 5.62
N ALA A 279 18.75 -22.76 4.77
CA ALA A 279 19.12 -21.40 5.13
C ALA A 279 18.71 -20.47 3.99
N PRO A 280 18.26 -19.24 4.29
CA PRO A 280 17.84 -18.34 3.25
C PRO A 280 19.05 -17.82 2.46
N ARG A 281 18.89 -17.72 1.15
CA ARG A 281 19.87 -17.11 0.25
C ARG A 281 20.20 -15.64 0.57
N PHE A 282 19.22 -14.89 1.11
CA PHE A 282 19.35 -13.46 1.38
C PHE A 282 18.89 -13.10 2.79
N GLY A 283 19.62 -12.19 3.45
CA GLY A 283 19.25 -11.65 4.78
C GLY A 283 18.12 -10.63 4.76
N TYR A 284 17.75 -10.12 3.58
CA TYR A 284 16.63 -9.20 3.40
C TYR A 284 15.61 -9.81 2.44
N ARG A 285 14.41 -10.14 2.95
CA ARG A 285 13.30 -10.69 2.18
C ARG A 285 12.05 -9.89 2.50
N GLY A 286 11.77 -8.91 1.63
CA GLY A 286 10.87 -7.80 1.94
C GLY A 286 9.49 -7.90 1.29
N MET A 287 8.49 -7.39 2.01
CA MET A 287 7.16 -7.05 1.47
C MET A 287 6.86 -5.59 1.82
N MET A 288 6.42 -4.80 0.84
CA MET A 288 6.02 -3.40 1.03
C MET A 288 4.50 -3.27 0.99
N LEU A 289 3.93 -2.56 1.95
CA LEU A 289 2.51 -2.23 1.96
C LEU A 289 2.33 -0.72 2.08
N ASP A 290 1.67 -0.15 1.08
CA ASP A 290 1.21 1.23 1.06
C ASP A 290 -0.17 1.33 1.72
N VAL A 291 -0.22 2.02 2.86
CA VAL A 291 -1.47 2.37 3.55
C VAL A 291 -1.78 3.86 3.48
N ALA A 292 -0.91 4.65 2.86
CA ALA A 292 -1.09 6.08 2.69
C ALA A 292 -2.14 6.37 1.61
N ARG A 293 -1.99 5.75 0.44
CA ARG A 293 -2.92 5.89 -0.70
C ARG A 293 -4.29 5.38 -0.33
N HIS A 294 -4.39 4.14 0.14
CA HIS A 294 -5.62 3.55 0.66
C HIS A 294 -5.38 2.87 2.00
N PHE A 295 -6.19 3.19 3.01
CA PHE A 295 -5.96 2.67 4.34
C PHE A 295 -6.36 1.20 4.44
N ALA A 296 -5.40 0.33 4.79
CA ALA A 296 -5.67 -1.04 5.21
C ALA A 296 -5.84 -1.11 6.73
N GLY A 297 -6.93 -1.72 7.19
CA GLY A 297 -7.18 -1.94 8.61
C GLY A 297 -6.12 -2.83 9.27
N VAL A 298 -5.97 -2.72 10.59
CA VAL A 298 -4.98 -3.47 11.38
C VAL A 298 -5.07 -4.97 11.12
N ASP A 299 -6.28 -5.53 11.08
CA ASP A 299 -6.45 -6.97 10.89
C ASP A 299 -5.95 -7.46 9.52
N THR A 300 -6.05 -6.63 8.47
CA THR A 300 -5.45 -6.91 7.16
C THR A 300 -3.93 -6.94 7.24
N VAL A 301 -3.33 -5.95 7.91
CA VAL A 301 -1.86 -5.90 8.11
C VAL A 301 -1.41 -7.12 8.92
N LEU A 302 -2.16 -7.49 9.95
CA LEU A 302 -1.86 -8.67 10.75
C LEU A 302 -1.91 -9.95 9.89
N ARG A 303 -2.94 -10.16 9.07
CA ARG A 303 -3.01 -11.32 8.16
C ARG A 303 -1.83 -11.34 7.18
N LEU A 304 -1.43 -10.19 6.63
CA LEU A 304 -0.27 -10.11 5.73
C LEU A 304 1.01 -10.56 6.45
N LEU A 305 1.24 -10.11 7.68
CA LEU A 305 2.41 -10.52 8.46
C LEU A 305 2.41 -12.03 8.77
N ASP A 306 1.24 -12.65 8.97
CA ASP A 306 1.15 -14.11 9.13
C ASP A 306 1.52 -14.84 7.82
N CYS A 307 1.06 -14.34 6.67
CA CYS A 307 1.47 -14.87 5.37
C CYS A 307 2.98 -14.69 5.15
N MET A 308 3.54 -13.52 5.48
CA MET A 308 4.97 -13.24 5.39
C MET A 308 5.78 -14.23 6.23
N ALA A 309 5.37 -14.47 7.48
CA ALA A 309 6.02 -15.44 8.35
C ALA A 309 5.97 -16.85 7.76
N ARG A 310 4.80 -17.30 7.26
CA ARG A 310 4.63 -18.62 6.64
C ARG A 310 5.61 -18.89 5.50
N TYR A 311 5.90 -17.87 4.70
CA TYR A 311 6.83 -17.93 3.58
C TYR A 311 8.22 -17.38 3.91
N LYS A 312 8.55 -17.26 5.21
CA LYS A 312 9.86 -16.86 5.72
C LYS A 312 10.33 -15.47 5.25
N LEU A 313 9.42 -14.54 4.91
CA LEU A 313 9.76 -13.13 4.67
C LEU A 313 10.05 -12.41 6.00
N ASN A 314 11.15 -11.67 6.08
CA ASN A 314 11.67 -11.14 7.35
C ASN A 314 11.72 -9.60 7.42
N ARG A 315 11.25 -8.89 6.37
CA ARG A 315 11.23 -7.41 6.34
C ARG A 315 9.87 -6.91 5.88
N PHE A 316 9.24 -6.08 6.70
CA PHE A 316 7.99 -5.43 6.35
C PHE A 316 8.25 -3.93 6.12
N HIS A 317 8.22 -3.51 4.87
CA HIS A 317 8.35 -2.11 4.52
C HIS A 317 6.97 -1.45 4.63
N PHE A 318 6.76 -0.70 5.69
CA PHE A 318 5.46 -0.10 5.99
C PHE A 318 5.41 1.34 5.49
N HIS A 319 4.79 1.55 4.33
CA HIS A 319 4.67 2.87 3.71
C HIS A 319 3.46 3.61 4.31
N LEU A 320 3.76 4.36 5.38
CA LEU A 320 2.76 4.95 6.28
C LEU A 320 2.27 6.34 5.86
N THR A 321 2.97 7.00 4.94
CA THR A 321 2.72 8.41 4.62
C THR A 321 2.99 8.67 3.15
N ASP A 322 2.13 9.47 2.53
CA ASP A 322 2.28 9.96 1.16
C ASP A 322 1.42 11.22 0.97
N ASP A 323 1.27 11.70 -0.25
CA ASP A 323 0.53 12.92 -0.58
C ASP A 323 -0.96 12.85 -0.21
N GLU A 324 -1.56 11.65 -0.26
CA GLU A 324 -2.98 11.40 -0.04
C GLU A 324 -3.32 10.94 1.39
N GLY A 325 -2.32 10.72 2.24
CA GLY A 325 -2.59 10.22 3.59
C GLY A 325 -1.41 10.13 4.54
N TRP A 326 -1.70 10.35 5.83
CA TRP A 326 -0.78 10.14 6.94
C TRP A 326 -1.38 9.18 7.97
N ARG A 327 -0.69 8.05 8.24
CA ARG A 327 -1.28 6.92 8.99
C ARG A 327 -0.66 6.65 10.35
N LEU A 328 0.28 7.47 10.81
CA LEU A 328 1.00 7.26 12.08
C LEU A 328 0.68 8.36 13.10
N ALA A 329 0.07 8.04 14.23
CA ALA A 329 -0.17 9.05 15.27
C ALA A 329 1.15 9.57 15.87
N ILE A 330 1.40 10.88 15.80
CA ILE A 330 2.50 11.57 16.48
C ILE A 330 1.90 12.51 17.51
N ALA A 331 2.13 12.23 18.80
CA ALA A 331 1.48 12.96 19.90
C ALA A 331 1.74 14.48 19.87
N ALA A 332 2.94 14.90 19.45
CA ALA A 332 3.29 16.32 19.34
C ALA A 332 2.66 17.03 18.12
N LEU A 333 2.10 16.27 17.17
CA LEU A 333 1.55 16.76 15.89
C LEU A 333 0.20 16.07 15.58
N PRO A 334 -0.84 16.29 16.41
CA PRO A 334 -2.14 15.62 16.27
C PRO A 334 -2.83 15.89 14.92
N GLU A 335 -2.56 17.05 14.31
CA GLU A 335 -3.15 17.49 13.04
C GLU A 335 -2.81 16.55 11.87
N LEU A 336 -1.67 15.85 11.95
CA LEU A 336 -1.26 14.85 10.96
C LEU A 336 -2.27 13.71 10.84
N THR A 337 -2.95 13.35 11.94
CA THR A 337 -4.00 12.34 11.92
C THR A 337 -5.42 12.92 11.96
N GLU A 338 -5.63 14.08 12.59
CA GLU A 338 -6.95 14.72 12.59
C GLU A 338 -7.38 15.18 11.19
N VAL A 339 -6.43 15.70 10.41
CA VAL A 339 -6.62 16.14 9.02
C VAL A 339 -6.04 15.14 8.05
N GLY A 340 -4.75 14.81 8.20
CA GLY A 340 -3.99 14.05 7.20
C GLY A 340 -4.40 12.58 7.05
N ALA A 341 -5.16 12.02 7.99
CA ALA A 341 -5.65 10.64 7.90
C ALA A 341 -7.01 10.52 7.20
N ARG A 342 -7.65 11.61 6.78
CA ARG A 342 -9.02 11.60 6.24
C ARG A 342 -9.10 12.39 4.93
N ARG A 343 -9.85 11.85 3.97
CA ARG A 343 -10.20 12.52 2.71
C ARG A 343 -11.71 12.71 2.61
N GLY A 344 -12.16 13.73 1.89
CA GLY A 344 -13.57 13.94 1.60
C GLY A 344 -13.90 15.35 1.11
N VAL A 345 -15.15 15.53 0.69
CA VAL A 345 -15.69 16.84 0.31
C VAL A 345 -15.94 17.65 1.59
N ALA A 346 -15.17 18.70 1.81
CA ALA A 346 -15.22 19.43 3.05
C ALA A 346 -16.40 20.40 3.06
N ALA A 347 -17.41 20.16 3.91
CA ALA A 347 -18.45 21.16 4.22
C ALA A 347 -17.87 22.41 4.95
N ALA A 348 -16.62 22.34 5.46
CA ALA A 348 -16.00 23.41 6.25
C ALA A 348 -14.45 23.47 6.16
N GLY A 349 -13.84 23.01 5.06
CA GLY A 349 -12.39 23.14 4.83
C GLY A 349 -11.45 22.33 5.76
N ARG A 350 -11.94 21.30 6.47
CA ARG A 350 -11.12 20.39 7.30
C ARG A 350 -11.08 18.99 6.69
N GLY A 351 -10.02 18.70 5.93
CA GLY A 351 -9.76 17.39 5.29
C GLY A 351 -8.91 17.56 4.03
N LEU A 352 -8.21 16.50 3.61
CA LEU A 352 -7.59 16.47 2.27
C LEU A 352 -8.69 16.26 1.21
N PRO A 353 -8.49 16.75 -0.03
CA PRO A 353 -9.42 16.49 -1.12
C PRO A 353 -9.72 14.99 -1.28
N ALA A 354 -10.92 14.66 -1.75
CA ALA A 354 -11.23 13.30 -2.16
C ALA A 354 -10.24 12.87 -3.25
N ALA A 355 -9.63 11.71 -3.07
CA ALA A 355 -8.73 11.06 -4.03
C ALA A 355 -9.11 9.58 -4.06
N ILE A 356 -9.43 9.07 -5.26
CA ILE A 356 -9.90 7.70 -5.59
C ILE A 356 -10.92 7.12 -4.58
N LEU A 357 -11.76 7.97 -3.96
CA LEU A 357 -12.71 7.51 -2.94
C LEU A 357 -14.06 8.19 -3.10
N ARG A 358 -15.09 7.35 -2.95
CA ARG A 358 -16.50 7.68 -2.86
C ARG A 358 -16.77 8.72 -1.75
N LEU A 359 -17.84 9.51 -1.90
CA LEU A 359 -18.28 10.45 -0.88
C LEU A 359 -18.58 9.73 0.46
N GLY A 360 -17.80 10.08 1.47
CA GLY A 360 -17.83 9.49 2.81
C GLY A 360 -16.50 9.73 3.51
N ARG A 361 -16.47 9.69 4.86
CA ARG A 361 -15.21 9.76 5.62
C ARG A 361 -14.41 8.50 5.36
N ALA A 362 -13.59 8.51 4.32
CA ALA A 362 -12.72 7.40 4.03
C ALA A 362 -11.29 7.74 4.50
N GLY A 363 -10.75 6.86 5.35
CA GLY A 363 -9.51 7.10 6.06
C GLY A 363 -9.40 6.36 7.38
N GLY A 364 -8.25 6.48 8.02
CA GLY A 364 -7.90 5.79 9.25
C GLY A 364 -6.43 6.00 9.58
N TRP A 365 -6.05 5.74 10.83
CA TRP A 365 -4.66 5.79 11.27
C TRP A 365 -4.41 4.73 12.34
N LEU A 366 -3.13 4.38 12.52
CA LEU A 366 -2.69 3.44 13.52
C LEU A 366 -2.41 4.17 14.84
N GLY A 367 -3.17 3.84 15.88
CA GLY A 367 -2.94 4.31 17.23
C GLY A 367 -1.74 3.60 17.88
N ARG A 368 -0.92 4.35 18.64
CA ARG A 368 0.33 3.87 19.28
C ARG A 368 0.16 2.59 20.10
N GLN A 369 -0.98 2.40 20.77
CA GLN A 369 -1.27 1.21 21.58
C GLN A 369 -1.72 -0.02 20.76
N ARG A 370 -2.40 0.16 19.62
CA ARG A 370 -2.93 -0.97 18.81
C ARG A 370 -1.83 -1.74 18.08
N LEU A 371 -0.76 -1.05 17.65
CA LEU A 371 0.43 -1.68 17.06
C LEU A 371 1.22 -2.52 18.07
N LEU A 372 1.34 -2.05 19.31
CA LEU A 372 2.15 -2.70 20.36
C LEU A 372 1.44 -3.88 21.02
N GLN A 373 0.12 -3.84 21.19
CA GLN A 373 -0.64 -4.85 21.93
C GLN A 373 -0.96 -6.11 21.10
N ARG A 374 -1.26 -5.99 19.81
CA ARG A 374 -1.64 -7.15 18.96
C ARG A 374 -0.47 -7.78 18.18
N GLY A 375 0.65 -7.06 18.01
CA GLY A 375 1.84 -7.58 17.33
C GLY A 375 2.62 -8.64 18.11
N ARG A 376 2.39 -8.76 19.43
CA ARG A 376 3.11 -9.68 20.33
C ARG A 376 2.52 -11.08 20.43
N ILE A 377 1.31 -11.33 19.89
CA ILE A 377 0.55 -12.49 20.35
C ILE A 377 1.05 -13.82 19.74
N HIS A 378 1.67 -13.87 18.54
CA HIS A 378 2.23 -15.14 17.99
C HIS A 378 3.38 -14.98 16.97
N ARG A 379 4.18 -13.90 17.03
CA ARG A 379 5.08 -13.53 15.90
C ARG A 379 6.52 -13.33 16.32
N HIS A 380 7.43 -13.89 15.52
CA HIS A 380 8.86 -13.82 15.76
C HIS A 380 9.36 -12.35 15.72
N PRO A 381 10.21 -11.91 16.67
CA PRO A 381 10.69 -10.53 16.81
C PRO A 381 11.57 -10.02 15.64
N ALA A 382 11.85 -10.85 14.62
CA ALA A 382 12.74 -10.50 13.50
C ALA A 382 12.06 -9.74 12.34
N LEU A 383 10.73 -9.57 12.36
CA LEU A 383 10.03 -8.71 11.40
C LEU A 383 10.36 -7.24 11.67
N ARG A 384 11.39 -6.74 10.99
CA ARG A 384 11.80 -5.33 11.10
C ARG A 384 10.93 -4.48 10.19
N THR A 385 10.38 -3.40 10.75
CA THR A 385 9.64 -2.39 10.00
C THR A 385 10.58 -1.32 9.49
N CYS A 386 10.61 -1.11 8.17
CA CYS A 386 11.28 0.04 7.56
C CYS A 386 10.20 1.06 7.15
N ALA A 387 10.37 2.32 7.55
CA ALA A 387 9.52 3.44 7.11
C ALA A 387 10.35 4.36 6.20
N PRO A 388 9.94 4.61 4.95
CA PRO A 388 10.68 5.48 4.05
C PRO A 388 10.46 6.94 4.44
N TYR A 389 11.51 7.75 4.35
CA TYR A 389 11.47 9.19 4.60
C TYR A 389 12.22 9.92 3.49
N ARG A 390 11.53 10.22 2.38
CA ARG A 390 11.77 11.32 1.42
C ARG A 390 10.98 11.07 0.13
N GLY A 391 10.18 12.05 -0.33
CA GLY A 391 9.59 12.04 -1.67
C GLY A 391 8.24 12.77 -1.83
N HIS A 392 7.36 12.75 -0.83
CA HIS A 392 5.94 13.13 -1.00
C HIS A 392 5.38 13.86 0.25
N PRO A 393 5.62 15.18 0.43
CA PRO A 393 5.37 15.86 1.70
C PRO A 393 4.00 16.55 1.83
N ARG A 394 3.04 16.41 0.90
CA ARG A 394 1.84 17.28 0.91
C ARG A 394 1.05 17.23 2.22
N VAL A 395 0.87 16.06 2.81
CA VAL A 395 0.16 15.92 4.10
C VAL A 395 0.91 16.60 5.26
N GLN A 396 2.24 16.64 5.18
CA GLN A 396 3.08 17.33 6.18
C GLN A 396 2.92 18.85 6.12
N HIS A 397 2.55 19.40 4.96
CA HIS A 397 2.28 20.84 4.80
C HIS A 397 0.83 21.21 5.11
N ALA A 398 -0.12 20.31 4.89
CA ALA A 398 -1.54 20.55 5.19
C ALA A 398 -1.81 20.68 6.70
N GLY A 399 -1.15 19.88 7.55
CA GLY A 399 -1.30 19.95 9.02
C GLY A 399 -0.94 21.31 9.63
N PRO A 400 0.29 21.83 9.43
CA PRO A 400 0.70 23.14 9.94
C PRO A 400 -0.10 24.32 9.37
N CYS A 401 -0.60 24.22 8.14
CA CYS A 401 -1.48 25.24 7.54
C CYS A 401 -2.85 25.32 8.23
N ALA A 402 -3.35 24.22 8.80
CA ALA A 402 -4.58 24.23 9.60
C ALA A 402 -4.44 25.08 10.88
N ARG A 403 -3.24 25.12 11.51
CA ARG A 403 -2.97 26.02 12.66
C ARG A 403 -3.13 27.50 12.31
N ARG A 404 -2.74 27.92 11.09
CA ARG A 404 -2.90 29.32 10.66
C ARG A 404 -4.36 29.73 10.44
N ARG A 405 -5.24 28.79 10.08
CA ARG A 405 -6.67 29.07 9.87
C ARG A 405 -7.50 28.98 11.16
N ALA A 406 -6.96 28.37 12.22
CA ALA A 406 -7.68 28.14 13.49
C ALA A 406 -7.56 29.26 14.53
N GLY A 407 -6.88 30.38 14.24
CA GLY A 407 -7.02 31.61 15.04
C GLY A 407 -6.21 31.70 16.34
N ASP A 408 -5.07 31.01 16.47
CA ASP A 408 -4.12 31.33 17.55
C ASP A 408 -3.36 32.63 17.20
N ALA A 409 -3.78 33.73 17.84
CA ALA A 409 -3.21 35.05 17.69
C ALA A 409 -1.72 35.05 18.07
N CYS A 410 -0.83 35.22 17.08
CA CYS A 410 0.49 35.80 17.33
C CYS A 410 0.32 37.32 17.39
N ALA A 411 0.62 37.90 18.56
CA ALA A 411 0.51 39.34 18.83
C ALA A 411 1.25 40.19 17.75
N PRO A 412 0.69 41.37 17.37
CA PRO A 412 1.33 42.24 16.39
C PRO A 412 2.56 42.93 16.98
N ARG A 413 3.67 42.96 16.22
CA ARG A 413 4.83 43.80 16.52
C ARG A 413 4.52 45.28 16.24
N PRO A 414 5.09 46.24 17.00
CA PRO A 414 4.84 47.66 16.77
C PRO A 414 5.55 48.15 15.49
N PRO A 415 5.08 49.24 14.87
CA PRO A 415 5.66 49.79 13.65
C PRO A 415 7.00 50.47 13.96
N ALA A 416 7.99 50.23 13.11
CA ALA A 416 9.27 50.96 13.16
C ALA A 416 9.06 52.40 12.69
N GLY A 417 9.41 53.35 13.56
CA GLY A 417 9.29 54.78 13.30
C GLY A 417 10.23 55.29 12.21
N ALA A 418 9.78 56.35 11.55
CA ALA A 418 10.50 57.11 10.54
C ALA A 418 11.69 57.89 11.14
N GLY A 419 12.83 57.88 10.43
CA GLY A 419 14.01 58.70 10.70
C GLY A 419 14.75 59.02 9.39
N ARG A 420 15.06 60.30 9.18
CA ARG A 420 15.39 60.97 7.91
C ARG A 420 16.79 60.71 7.34
N CYS A 421 16.82 60.71 6.00
CA CYS A 421 17.68 61.47 5.06
C CYS A 421 19.20 61.64 5.33
N GLY A 422 20.00 61.16 4.38
CA GLY A 422 21.38 61.61 4.12
C GLY A 422 21.86 61.17 2.72
N ARG A 423 22.03 62.13 1.79
CA ARG A 423 22.55 61.95 0.43
C ARG A 423 24.08 61.75 0.44
N ARG A 424 24.62 60.87 -0.42
CA ARG A 424 25.60 61.18 -1.51
C ARG A 424 26.20 59.92 -2.17
N ASN A 425 26.07 59.91 -3.50
CA ASN A 425 26.95 59.45 -4.60
C ASN A 425 27.90 58.24 -4.46
N GLY A 426 27.83 57.35 -5.46
CA GLY A 426 29.03 56.81 -6.11
C GLY A 426 29.11 55.29 -6.31
N LEU A 427 28.90 54.86 -7.56
CA LEU A 427 29.61 53.77 -8.27
C LEU A 427 29.47 52.31 -7.76
N SER A 428 28.84 51.49 -8.61
CA SER A 428 28.98 50.01 -8.69
C SER A 428 30.33 49.67 -9.36
N PRO A 429 31.06 48.57 -9.04
CA PRO A 429 30.63 47.22 -9.42
C PRO A 429 30.97 46.03 -8.47
N ARG A 430 30.05 45.05 -8.49
CA ARG A 430 30.22 43.57 -8.40
C ARG A 430 31.28 42.95 -7.44
N ARG A 431 30.82 42.24 -6.38
CA ARG A 431 30.86 40.76 -6.19
C ARG A 431 30.69 40.34 -4.71
N SER A 432 30.12 39.14 -4.54
CA SER A 432 30.02 38.29 -3.33
C SER A 432 29.21 38.81 -2.13
N GLY A 433 27.90 38.58 -2.16
CA GLY A 433 27.06 38.57 -0.97
C GLY A 433 27.28 37.29 -0.15
N ARG A 434 27.88 37.43 1.03
CA ARG A 434 27.81 36.46 2.12
C ARG A 434 26.38 36.47 2.68
N HIS A 435 25.67 35.35 2.60
CA HIS A 435 24.43 35.17 3.36
C HIS A 435 24.74 34.72 4.79
N VAL A 436 24.26 35.52 5.74
CA VAL A 436 24.13 35.18 7.17
C VAL A 436 23.14 34.03 7.31
N PRO A 437 23.48 32.89 7.94
CA PRO A 437 22.55 31.79 8.11
C PRO A 437 21.60 32.04 9.28
N LEU A 438 20.28 32.04 8.99
CA LEU A 438 19.21 31.83 9.95
C LEU A 438 19.35 30.42 10.56
N ARG A 439 19.58 30.34 11.87
CA ARG A 439 19.66 29.09 12.63
C ARG A 439 18.29 28.39 12.67
N ILE A 440 18.07 27.43 11.78
CA ILE A 440 17.09 26.33 11.92
C ILE A 440 17.91 25.03 12.03
N GLY A 441 18.68 24.89 13.12
CA GLY A 441 19.70 23.83 13.24
C GLY A 441 19.43 22.75 14.29
N ALA A 442 18.46 22.91 15.19
CA ALA A 442 18.40 22.06 16.39
C ALA A 442 17.37 20.92 16.35
N ALA A 443 16.34 20.99 15.49
CA ALA A 443 15.28 19.98 15.41
C ALA A 443 15.59 18.86 14.39
N VAL A 444 16.26 19.19 13.28
CA VAL A 444 16.58 18.24 12.20
C VAL A 444 17.75 17.32 12.56
N ALA A 445 18.68 17.77 13.41
CA ALA A 445 19.82 16.98 13.85
C ALA A 445 19.40 15.79 14.75
N ARG A 446 18.53 16.04 15.76
CA ARG A 446 18.07 14.99 16.69
C ARG A 446 17.24 13.89 16.02
N GLN A 447 16.63 14.20 14.88
CA GLN A 447 15.77 13.27 14.12
C GLN A 447 16.58 12.37 13.18
N ARG A 448 17.77 12.82 12.76
CA ARG A 448 18.74 12.04 11.99
C ARG A 448 19.47 11.00 12.85
N ASP A 449 19.69 11.33 14.12
CA ASP A 449 20.34 10.43 15.10
C ASP A 449 19.45 9.25 15.50
N LEU A 450 18.12 9.45 15.56
CA LEU A 450 17.15 8.36 15.76
C LEU A 450 17.13 7.35 14.60
N HIS A 451 17.43 7.78 13.37
CA HIS A 451 17.53 6.89 12.20
C HIS A 451 18.83 6.06 12.22
N ARG A 452 19.92 6.61 12.78
CA ARG A 452 21.19 5.89 12.99
C ARG A 452 21.07 4.81 14.07
N ALA A 453 20.28 5.06 15.11
CA ALA A 453 20.04 4.10 16.18
C ALA A 453 19.12 2.93 15.76
N ALA A 454 18.20 3.13 14.80
CA ALA A 454 17.25 2.11 14.34
C ALA A 454 17.79 1.19 13.23
N CYS A 455 18.83 1.63 12.50
CA CYS A 455 19.38 0.92 11.34
C CYS A 455 20.89 0.64 11.56
N GLY A 456 21.23 -0.23 12.49
CA GLY A 456 22.61 -0.61 12.77
C GLY A 456 23.28 -1.34 11.60
N GLY A 457 24.32 -0.74 11.02
CA GLY A 457 25.24 -1.35 10.05
C GLY A 457 26.19 -0.30 9.43
N PRO A 458 27.51 -0.55 9.28
CA PRO A 458 28.43 0.41 8.69
C PRO A 458 28.20 0.56 7.18
N LEU A 459 28.19 1.81 6.69
CA LEU A 459 28.21 2.14 5.27
C LEU A 459 29.59 1.80 4.68
N HIS A 460 29.68 0.78 3.83
CA HIS A 460 30.81 0.64 2.92
C HIS A 460 30.77 1.79 1.90
N ARG A 461 31.83 2.61 1.87
CA ARG A 461 32.08 3.61 0.83
C ARG A 461 32.40 2.89 -0.47
N TYR A 462 31.55 3.03 -1.48
CA TYR A 462 31.95 2.83 -2.86
C TYR A 462 32.84 4.00 -3.27
N GLY A 463 34.13 3.72 -3.47
CA GLY A 463 35.05 4.63 -4.16
C GLY A 463 34.76 4.59 -5.65
N GLY A 464 34.72 5.75 -6.28
CA GLY A 464 34.62 5.87 -7.73
C GLY A 464 35.92 5.47 -8.42
N GLY A 465 35.76 4.74 -9.51
CA GLY A 465 36.70 4.54 -10.61
C GLY A 465 35.88 4.51 -11.89
#